data_AF-A0A2V5KFU7-F1
#
_entry.id   AF-A0A2V5KFU7-F1
#
_cell.length_a   1.000
_cell.length_b   1.000
_cell.length_c   1.000
_cell.angle_alpha   90.00
_cell.angle_beta   90.00
_cell.angle_gamma   90.00
#
_symmetry.space_group_name_H-M   'P 1'
#
loop_
_entity.id
_entity.type
_entity.pdbx_description
1 polymer ?
#
loop_
_entity_poly.entity_id
_entity_poly.type
_entity_poly.pdbx_seq_one_letter_code
_entity_poly.pdbx_strand_id
1 'polypeptide(L)'
;MNLHFGIRRTCFVGIYLGLALPSFASAADTASELAAKLRAKQSGSMFVRIRMEIGSGEKQTLQIQIKSRVSDAGGDIVYQILFPKERKGESVLLHRFGHKFSGTLFTLPNNLRSVGSAEMK
;
A
#
# COMPACT_ATOMS: atom_id res chain seq x y z
N MET A 1 -20.18 -62.42 60.10
CA MET A 1 -18.82 -62.82 59.66
C MET A 1 -18.35 -61.80 58.64
N ASN A 2 -17.15 -61.26 58.87
CA ASN A 2 -16.49 -60.21 58.10
C ASN A 2 -15.74 -60.76 56.86
N LEU A 3 -15.26 -59.82 56.03
CA LEU A 3 -14.28 -59.89 54.91
C LEU A 3 -14.87 -60.23 53.52
N HIS A 4 -14.52 -59.58 52.40
CA HIS A 4 -13.50 -58.57 52.12
C HIS A 4 -13.74 -57.90 50.75
N PHE A 5 -13.07 -56.76 50.56
CA PHE A 5 -13.00 -55.86 49.42
C PHE A 5 -12.39 -56.51 48.15
N GLY A 6 -12.87 -56.13 46.97
CA GLY A 6 -12.32 -56.58 45.68
C GLY A 6 -12.58 -55.60 44.53
N ILE A 7 -11.72 -54.59 44.42
CA ILE A 7 -11.64 -53.65 43.28
C ILE A 7 -11.37 -54.40 41.97
N ARG A 8 -12.18 -54.16 40.93
CA ARG A 8 -11.76 -54.35 39.54
C ARG A 8 -12.21 -53.15 38.69
N ARG A 9 -11.32 -52.16 38.61
CA ARG A 9 -11.21 -51.22 37.49
C ARG A 9 -10.76 -52.01 36.26
N THR A 10 -11.43 -51.88 35.12
CA THR A 10 -10.84 -52.06 33.77
C THR A 10 -11.89 -51.63 32.74
N CYS A 11 -11.79 -50.38 32.29
CA CYS A 11 -11.43 -50.00 30.91
C CYS A 11 -12.64 -49.93 29.96
N PHE A 12 -13.34 -48.78 29.98
CA PHE A 12 -14.18 -48.36 28.86
C PHE A 12 -13.27 -48.09 27.65
N VAL A 13 -13.36 -48.93 26.63
CA VAL A 13 -12.79 -48.67 25.31
C VAL A 13 -13.69 -47.63 24.63
N GLY A 14 -13.31 -46.36 24.76
CA GLY A 14 -13.91 -45.27 24.00
C GLY A 14 -13.40 -45.34 22.56
N ILE A 15 -14.27 -45.74 21.64
CA ILE A 15 -14.06 -45.62 20.19
C ILE A 15 -14.02 -44.12 19.88
N TYR A 16 -12.81 -43.55 19.76
CA TYR A 16 -12.62 -42.25 19.14
C TYR A 16 -12.73 -42.41 17.63
N LEU A 17 -13.93 -42.13 17.11
CA LEU A 17 -14.18 -41.94 15.70
C LEU A 17 -13.36 -40.74 15.23
N GLY A 18 -12.25 -41.01 14.53
CA GLY A 18 -11.34 -40.00 14.00
C GLY A 18 -12.07 -39.10 13.00
N LEU A 19 -12.40 -37.89 13.44
CA LEU A 19 -12.73 -36.77 12.56
C LEU A 19 -11.44 -36.38 11.82
N ALA A 20 -11.25 -36.94 10.63
CA ALA A 20 -10.28 -36.44 9.67
C ALA A 20 -10.74 -35.05 9.21
N LEU A 21 -10.30 -34.01 9.93
CA LEU A 21 -10.36 -32.64 9.45
C LEU A 21 -9.47 -32.57 8.20
N PRO A 22 -9.99 -32.23 7.01
CA PRO A 22 -9.12 -31.91 5.90
C PRO A 22 -8.33 -30.67 6.32
N SER A 23 -7.04 -30.86 6.61
CA SER A 23 -6.12 -29.74 6.69
C SER A 23 -6.05 -29.15 5.30
N PHE A 24 -6.81 -28.08 5.08
CA PHE A 24 -6.56 -27.18 3.97
C PHE A 24 -5.20 -26.55 4.25
N ALA A 25 -4.14 -27.18 3.73
CA ALA A 25 -2.87 -26.52 3.56
C ALA A 25 -3.12 -25.39 2.56
N SER A 26 -3.44 -24.20 3.07
CA SER A 26 -3.33 -22.98 2.28
C SER A 26 -1.87 -22.91 1.87
N ALA A 27 -1.57 -23.22 0.61
CA ALA A 27 -0.25 -22.99 0.05
C ALA A 27 0.10 -21.54 0.38
N ALA A 28 1.22 -21.32 1.07
CA ALA A 28 1.70 -19.98 1.32
C ALA A 28 1.83 -19.29 -0.03
N ASP A 29 1.18 -18.13 -0.20
CA ASP A 29 1.25 -17.36 -1.43
C ASP A 29 2.71 -17.26 -1.88
N THR A 30 2.99 -17.66 -3.12
CA THR A 30 4.31 -17.42 -3.69
C THR A 30 4.60 -15.91 -3.68
N ALA A 31 5.87 -15.50 -3.65
CA ALA A 31 6.22 -14.08 -3.66
C ALA A 31 5.59 -13.31 -4.84
N SER A 32 5.45 -13.97 -5.99
CA SER A 32 4.78 -13.42 -7.17
C SER A 32 3.28 -13.24 -6.96
N GLU A 33 2.62 -14.21 -6.33
CA GLU A 33 1.19 -14.15 -6.02
C GLU A 33 0.87 -13.06 -4.98
N LEU A 34 1.70 -12.96 -3.93
CA LEU A 34 1.58 -11.88 -2.96
C LEU A 34 1.79 -10.51 -3.63
N ALA A 35 2.80 -10.37 -4.49
CA ALA A 35 3.03 -9.14 -5.22
C ALA A 35 1.87 -8.79 -6.16
N ALA A 36 1.22 -9.79 -6.77
CA ALA A 36 0.03 -9.58 -7.59
C ALA A 36 -1.16 -9.10 -6.73
N LYS A 37 -1.40 -9.72 -5.57
CA LYS A 37 -2.46 -9.32 -4.62
C LYS A 37 -2.25 -7.90 -4.09
N LEU A 38 -1.00 -7.52 -3.78
CA LEU A 38 -0.66 -6.15 -3.37
C LEU A 38 -0.87 -5.14 -4.49
N ARG A 39 -0.50 -5.48 -5.74
CA ARG A 39 -0.76 -4.61 -6.89
C ARG A 39 -2.23 -4.41 -7.18
N ALA A 40 -3.04 -5.48 -7.06
CA ALA A 40 -4.48 -5.39 -7.24
C ALA A 40 -5.11 -4.42 -6.22
N LYS A 41 -4.62 -4.39 -4.97
CA LYS A 41 -5.04 -3.45 -3.93
C LYS A 41 -4.59 -1.99 -4.17
N GLN A 42 -3.59 -1.78 -5.03
CA GLN A 42 -3.09 -0.43 -5.38
C GLN A 42 -3.80 0.18 -6.60
N SER A 43 -4.78 -0.52 -7.18
CA SER A 43 -5.63 0.04 -8.24
C SER A 43 -6.61 1.07 -7.66
N GLY A 44 -6.86 2.14 -8.42
CA GLY A 44 -7.74 3.24 -8.02
C GLY A 44 -7.07 4.60 -8.02
N SER A 45 -7.77 5.60 -7.47
CA SER A 45 -7.26 6.95 -7.32
C SER A 45 -6.89 7.21 -5.85
N MET A 46 -5.72 7.78 -5.60
CA MET A 46 -5.25 8.13 -4.27
C MET A 46 -4.78 9.58 -4.23
N PHE A 47 -5.13 10.27 -3.14
CA PHE A 47 -4.71 11.63 -2.84
C PHE A 47 -4.09 11.65 -1.44
N VAL A 48 -2.83 12.04 -1.32
CA VAL A 48 -2.10 12.10 -0.05
C VAL A 48 -1.39 13.43 0.08
N ARG A 49 -1.40 14.00 1.29
CA ARG A 49 -0.59 15.17 1.62
C ARG A 49 0.38 14.79 2.74
N ILE A 50 1.67 14.82 2.42
CA ILE A 50 2.75 14.43 3.31
C ILE A 50 3.48 15.69 3.75
N ARG A 51 3.72 15.80 5.06
CA ARG A 51 4.72 16.72 5.62
C ARG A 51 5.88 15.87 6.12
N MET A 52 7.06 16.13 5.59
CA MET A 52 8.29 15.42 5.89
C MET A 52 9.30 16.41 6.44
N GLU A 53 10.05 16.02 7.45
CA GLU A 53 11.23 16.75 7.90
C GLU A 53 12.46 15.94 7.48
N ILE A 54 13.29 16.53 6.62
CA ILE A 54 14.48 15.90 6.06
C ILE A 54 15.69 16.56 6.72
N GLY A 55 16.48 15.77 7.46
CA GLY A 55 17.76 16.21 8.02
C GLY A 55 18.09 15.65 9.40
N SER A 56 19.37 15.30 9.61
CA SER A 56 19.96 15.00 10.93
C SER A 56 20.60 16.25 11.59
N GLY A 57 20.32 17.45 11.06
CA GLY A 57 20.92 18.72 11.49
C GLY A 57 20.00 19.90 11.17
N GLU A 58 20.18 20.53 10.00
CA GLU A 58 19.29 21.59 9.54
C GLU A 58 17.96 20.98 9.08
N LYS A 59 16.89 21.15 9.86
CA LYS A 59 15.58 20.55 9.60
C LYS A 59 14.92 21.21 8.41
N GLN A 60 15.03 20.60 7.23
CA GLN A 60 14.27 21.04 6.06
C GLN A 60 12.87 20.41 6.10
N THR A 61 11.86 21.23 6.34
CA THR A 61 10.47 20.77 6.19
C THR A 61 10.10 20.78 4.72
N LEU A 62 9.65 19.64 4.20
CA LEU A 62 9.12 19.48 2.85
C LEU A 62 7.66 19.05 2.95
N GLN A 63 6.76 19.76 2.27
CA GLN A 63 5.37 19.33 2.14
C GLN A 63 5.08 18.95 0.70
N ILE A 64 4.61 17.72 0.50
CA ILE A 64 4.34 17.14 -0.82
C ILE A 64 2.88 16.74 -0.89
N GLN A 65 2.24 17.01 -2.01
CA GLN A 65 0.95 16.47 -2.41
C GLN A 65 1.16 15.41 -3.48
N ILE A 66 0.58 14.24 -3.27
CA ILE A 66 0.64 13.12 -4.19
C ILE A 66 -0.77 12.88 -4.70
N LYS A 67 -0.94 13.00 -6.02
CA LYS A 67 -2.16 12.59 -6.72
C LYS A 67 -1.80 11.39 -7.58
N SER A 68 -2.49 10.29 -7.40
CA SER A 68 -2.26 9.10 -8.21
C SER A 68 -3.56 8.56 -8.73
N ARG A 69 -3.50 7.99 -9.93
CA ARG A 69 -4.55 7.19 -10.55
C ARG A 69 -3.84 6.01 -11.19
N VAL A 70 -4.10 4.81 -10.69
CA VAL A 70 -3.46 3.58 -11.17
C VAL A 70 -4.55 2.60 -11.58
N SER A 71 -4.32 1.93 -12.70
CA SER A 71 -5.16 0.88 -13.27
C SER A 71 -4.27 -0.26 -13.79
N ASP A 72 -4.89 -1.35 -14.24
CA ASP A 72 -4.15 -2.50 -14.77
C ASP A 72 -3.39 -2.16 -16.07
N ALA A 73 -3.93 -1.25 -16.90
CA ALA A 73 -3.32 -0.83 -18.16
C ALA A 73 -2.18 0.20 -17.98
N GLY A 74 -2.18 0.94 -16.87
CA GLY A 74 -1.27 2.05 -16.66
C GLY A 74 -1.63 2.90 -15.46
N GLY A 75 -0.83 3.92 -15.18
CA GLY A 75 -1.11 4.84 -14.09
C GLY A 75 -0.34 6.14 -14.18
N ASP A 76 -0.93 7.18 -13.62
CA ASP A 76 -0.40 8.52 -13.52
C ASP A 76 -0.20 8.87 -12.05
N ILE A 77 0.99 9.35 -11.70
CA ILE A 77 1.33 9.80 -10.35
C ILE A 77 1.96 11.18 -10.45
N VAL A 78 1.31 12.17 -9.84
CA VAL A 78 1.82 13.54 -9.73
C VAL A 78 2.28 13.78 -8.31
N TYR A 79 3.56 14.09 -8.16
CA TYR A 79 4.15 14.63 -6.93
C TYR A 79 4.26 16.13 -7.08
N GLN A 80 3.67 16.90 -6.16
CA GLN A 80 3.70 18.37 -6.19
C GLN A 80 4.20 18.90 -4.86
N ILE A 81 5.20 19.77 -4.90
CA ILE A 81 5.73 20.43 -3.72
C ILE A 81 4.78 21.57 -3.32
N LEU A 82 4.35 21.59 -2.07
CA LEU A 82 3.51 22.63 -1.48
C LEU A 82 4.28 23.57 -0.55
N PHE A 83 5.38 23.08 0.03
CA PHE A 83 6.30 23.82 0.89
C PHE A 83 7.69 23.19 0.74
N PRO A 84 8.79 23.96 0.69
CA PRO A 84 8.90 25.38 1.02
C PRO A 84 8.44 26.33 -0.10
N LYS A 85 8.19 27.61 0.20
CA LYS A 85 7.49 28.55 -0.71
C LYS A 85 8.27 28.78 -2.01
N GLU A 86 9.59 28.72 -1.92
CA GLU A 86 10.55 28.92 -3.01
C GLU A 86 10.40 27.83 -4.06
N ARG A 87 9.96 26.63 -3.65
CA ARG A 87 9.78 25.45 -4.49
C ARG A 87 8.31 25.08 -4.70
N LYS A 88 7.39 25.92 -4.21
CA LYS A 88 5.96 25.63 -4.22
C LYS A 88 5.46 25.60 -5.66
N GLY A 89 4.86 24.48 -6.03
CA GLY A 89 4.28 24.24 -7.34
C GLY A 89 5.21 23.48 -8.30
N GLU A 90 6.48 23.26 -7.95
CA GLU A 90 7.29 22.23 -8.62
C GLU A 90 6.55 20.90 -8.56
N SER A 91 6.49 20.20 -9.69
CA SER A 91 5.86 18.88 -9.72
C SER A 91 6.54 17.92 -10.68
N VAL A 92 6.40 16.63 -10.38
CA VAL A 92 6.86 15.52 -11.21
C VAL A 92 5.65 14.66 -11.53
N LEU A 93 5.37 14.47 -12.81
CA LEU A 93 4.41 13.48 -13.29
C LEU A 93 5.18 12.22 -13.70
N LEU A 94 4.85 11.10 -13.07
CA LEU A 94 5.26 9.77 -13.51
C LEU A 94 4.07 9.12 -14.22
N HIS A 95 4.26 8.82 -15.49
CA HIS A 95 3.29 8.10 -16.31
C HIS A 95 3.81 6.69 -16.59
N ARG A 96 2.97 5.70 -16.32
CA ARG A 96 3.21 4.29 -16.60
C ARG A 96 2.17 3.80 -17.60
N PHE A 97 2.62 3.12 -18.65
CA PHE A 97 1.74 2.44 -19.60
C PHE A 97 2.28 1.03 -19.86
N GLY A 98 1.57 0.00 -19.40
CA GLY A 98 2.04 -1.38 -19.37
C GLY A 98 3.38 -1.53 -18.62
N HIS A 99 4.43 -1.88 -19.36
CA HIS A 99 5.81 -2.03 -18.87
C HIS A 99 6.70 -0.80 -19.10
N LYS A 100 6.19 0.25 -19.74
CA LYS A 100 6.93 1.49 -20.01
C LYS A 100 6.67 2.52 -18.92
N PHE A 101 7.72 3.23 -18.54
CA PHE A 101 7.68 4.33 -17.57
C PHE A 101 8.24 5.59 -18.22
N SER A 102 7.58 6.71 -17.98
CA SER A 102 8.00 8.04 -18.44
C SER A 102 7.80 9.05 -17.32
N GLY A 103 8.65 10.07 -17.26
CA GLY A 103 8.59 11.12 -16.26
C GLY A 103 8.62 12.50 -16.92
N THR A 104 7.81 13.43 -16.41
CA THR A 104 7.83 14.85 -16.81
C THR A 104 8.04 15.70 -15.57
N LEU A 105 8.99 16.65 -15.64
CA LEU A 105 9.25 17.61 -14.59
C LEU A 105 8.61 18.95 -14.96
N PHE A 106 7.83 19.52 -14.04
CA PHE A 106 7.28 20.85 -14.13
C PHE A 106 7.97 21.73 -13.08
N THR A 107 8.73 22.71 -13.55
CA THR A 107 9.33 23.75 -12.71
C THR A 107 8.56 25.05 -12.89
N LEU A 108 8.43 25.85 -11.83
CA LEU A 108 7.86 27.17 -11.98
C LEU A 108 8.84 28.06 -12.75
N PRO A 109 8.38 28.78 -13.80
CA PRO A 109 9.19 29.83 -14.37
C PRO A 109 9.40 30.93 -13.33
N ASN A 110 10.62 31.48 -13.24
CA ASN A 110 10.94 32.61 -12.35
C ASN A 110 10.07 33.86 -12.59
N ASN A 111 9.34 33.90 -13.70
CA ASN A 111 8.45 35.00 -14.05
C ASN A 111 7.00 34.50 -14.06
N LEU A 112 6.22 34.97 -13.09
CA LEU A 112 4.77 34.78 -13.08
C LEU A 112 4.16 35.70 -14.15
N ARG A 113 3.67 35.12 -15.25
CA ARG A 113 2.86 35.87 -16.23
C ARG A 113 1.43 35.96 -15.71
N SER A 114 0.94 37.17 -15.47
CA SER A 114 -0.48 37.41 -15.18
C SER A 114 -1.30 37.06 -16.42
N VAL A 115 -2.21 36.09 -16.30
CA VAL A 115 -3.13 35.69 -17.36
C VAL A 115 -4.48 36.34 -17.06
N GLY A 116 -4.92 37.24 -17.92
CA GLY A 116 -6.22 37.90 -17.79
C GLY A 116 -7.38 36.95 -18.12
N SER A 117 -8.58 37.24 -17.61
CA SER A 117 -9.76 36.39 -17.80
C SER A 117 -10.11 36.08 -19.26
N ALA A 118 -9.69 36.93 -20.20
CA ALA A 118 -9.87 36.71 -21.64
C ALA A 118 -8.91 35.68 -22.25
N GLU A 119 -7.80 35.36 -21.58
CA GLU A 119 -6.80 34.37 -22.02
C GLU A 119 -7.04 32.96 -21.43
N MET A 120 -7.98 32.82 -20.49
CA MET A 120 -8.43 31.52 -19.96
C MET A 120 -9.57 31.01 -20.84
N LYS A 121 -9.25 30.12 -21.78
CA LYS A 121 -10.22 29.49 -22.70
C LYS A 121 -10.60 28.09 -22.24
#